data_AF-A0A922W124-F1
#
_entry.id   AF-A0A922W124-F1
#
_cell.length_a   1.000
_cell.length_b   1.000
_cell.length_c   1.000
_cell.angle_alpha   90.00
_cell.angle_beta   90.00
_cell.angle_gamma   90.00
#
_symmetry.space_group_name_H-M   'P 1'
#
loop_
_entity.id
_entity.type
_entity.pdbx_description
1 polymer ?
#
loop_
_entity_poly.entity_id
_entity_poly.type
_entity_poly.pdbx_seq_one_letter_code
_entity_poly.pdbx_strand_id
1 'polypeptide(L)'
;MAGQITVRALEEKILEIEEIVVCIRAPSTDLVDDYVFERKAAGTSSVTDWLDGRVRPLLGGKEIVVINGGYSSPHGRTKLNTLRSGYEK
;
A
#
# COMPACT_ATOMS: atom_id res chain seq x y z
N MET A 1 16.86 -6.51 12.11
CA MET A 1 17.21 -5.25 11.42
C MET A 1 16.23 -5.12 10.28
N ALA A 2 15.26 -4.20 10.37
CA ALA A 2 14.42 -3.90 9.21
C ALA A 2 15.32 -3.19 8.19
N GLY A 3 15.33 -3.68 6.95
CA GLY A 3 16.02 -2.99 5.86
C GLY A 3 15.35 -1.65 5.58
N GLN A 4 16.06 -0.70 4.98
CA GLN A 4 15.45 0.48 4.39
C GLN A 4 15.41 0.29 2.88
N ILE A 5 14.28 0.62 2.28
CA ILE A 5 14.11 0.61 0.82
C ILE A 5 13.68 2.00 0.36
N THR A 6 13.83 2.27 -0.92
CA THR A 6 13.32 3.51 -1.48
C THR A 6 11.79 3.50 -1.52
N VAL A 7 11.18 4.68 -1.45
CA VAL A 7 9.73 4.86 -1.64
C VAL A 7 9.24 4.13 -2.89
N ARG A 8 9.99 4.26 -4.00
CA ARG A 8 9.68 3.54 -5.24
C ARG A 8 9.67 2.02 -5.06
N ALA A 9 10.69 1.47 -4.42
CA ALA A 9 10.76 0.03 -4.18
C ALA A 9 9.63 -0.46 -3.26
N LEU A 10 9.19 0.37 -2.31
CA LEU A 10 8.03 0.08 -1.45
C LEU A 10 6.74 0.01 -2.28
N GLU A 11 6.51 0.97 -3.18
CA GLU A 11 5.36 0.98 -4.09
C GLU A 11 5.34 -0.27 -4.98
N GLU A 12 6.49 -0.65 -5.55
CA GLU A 12 6.65 -1.85 -6.38
C GLU A 12 6.38 -3.13 -5.58
N LYS A 13 6.92 -3.25 -4.35
CA LYS A 13 6.66 -4.40 -3.47
C LYS A 13 5.19 -4.53 -3.08
N ILE A 14 4.55 -3.41 -2.73
CA ILE A 14 3.12 -3.40 -2.37
C ILE A 14 2.30 -3.85 -3.57
N LEU A 15 2.61 -3.38 -4.77
CA LEU A 15 1.93 -3.82 -5.98
C LEU A 15 2.10 -5.32 -6.23
N GLU A 16 3.32 -5.85 -6.08
CA GLU A 16 3.62 -7.27 -6.32
C GLU A 16 2.95 -8.21 -5.29
N ILE A 17 2.96 -7.82 -4.01
CA ILE A 17 2.49 -8.68 -2.92
C ILE A 17 0.99 -8.48 -2.67
N GLU A 18 0.55 -7.23 -2.57
CA GLU A 18 -0.83 -6.88 -2.22
C GLU A 18 -1.74 -6.75 -3.43
N GLU A 19 -1.18 -6.70 -4.65
CA GLU A 19 -1.93 -6.47 -5.90
C GLU A 19 -2.68 -5.14 -5.86
N ILE A 20 -2.10 -4.12 -5.20
CA ILE A 20 -2.70 -2.81 -4.95
C ILE A 20 -1.75 -1.71 -5.38
N VAL A 21 -2.29 -0.73 -6.12
CA VAL A 21 -1.53 0.46 -6.52
C VAL A 21 -1.61 1.51 -5.41
N VAL A 22 -0.44 1.94 -4.93
CA VAL A 22 -0.30 3.03 -3.98
C VAL A 22 0.63 4.10 -4.52
N CYS A 23 0.42 5.34 -4.08
CA CYS A 23 1.25 6.48 -4.37
C CYS A 23 1.63 7.16 -3.05
N ILE A 24 2.92 7.17 -2.74
CA ILE A 24 3.43 7.82 -1.54
C ILE A 24 3.82 9.25 -1.92
N ARG A 25 3.34 10.25 -1.17
CA ARG A 25 3.66 11.66 -1.38
C ARG A 25 5.02 12.01 -0.76
N ALA A 26 6.06 11.41 -1.32
CA ALA A 26 7.45 11.65 -0.95
C ALA A 26 8.35 11.51 -2.20
N PRO A 27 9.60 12.01 -2.15
CA PRO A 27 10.56 11.75 -3.22
C PRO A 27 10.77 10.24 -3.41
N SER A 28 10.82 9.77 -4.66
CA SER A 28 10.99 8.35 -4.98
C SER A 28 12.32 7.77 -4.50
N THR A 29 13.33 8.62 -4.28
CA THR A 29 14.63 8.27 -3.72
C THR A 29 14.66 8.26 -2.20
N ASP A 30 13.60 8.71 -1.54
CA ASP A 30 13.57 8.77 -0.08
C ASP A 30 13.50 7.37 0.52
N LEU A 31 14.09 7.21 1.71
CA LEU A 31 14.17 5.93 2.38
C LEU A 31 12.99 5.75 3.34
N VAL A 32 12.41 4.55 3.29
CA VAL A 32 11.31 4.09 4.12
C VAL A 32 11.63 2.69 4.64
N ASP A 33 10.92 2.28 5.68
CA ASP A 33 11.12 0.96 6.27
C ASP A 33 10.69 -0.15 5.28
N ASP A 34 11.40 -1.27 5.28
CA ASP A 34 11.15 -2.37 4.36
C ASP A 34 9.79 -3.04 4.61
N TYR A 35 9.11 -3.39 3.52
CA TYR A 35 7.90 -4.19 3.61
C TYR A 35 8.26 -5.65 3.87
N VAL A 36 8.35 -6.03 5.14
CA VAL A 36 8.72 -7.38 5.61
C VAL A 36 7.60 -8.42 5.47
N PHE A 37 6.43 -8.04 4.95
CA PHE A 37 5.29 -8.95 4.84
C PHE A 37 5.37 -9.75 3.53
N GLU A 38 5.55 -11.06 3.62
CA GLU A 38 5.61 -11.95 2.45
C GLU A 38 4.22 -12.32 1.89
N ARG A 39 3.15 -12.05 2.63
CA ARG A 39 1.78 -12.45 2.27
C ARG A 39 0.84 -11.26 2.20
N LYS A 40 -0.02 -11.30 1.18
CA LYS A 40 -1.11 -10.35 1.02
C LYS A 40 -2.01 -10.26 2.24
N ALA A 41 -2.44 -9.06 2.56
CA ALA A 41 -3.41 -8.79 3.59
C ALA A 41 -4.75 -9.48 3.26
N ALA A 42 -5.46 -9.87 4.32
CA ALA A 42 -6.73 -10.56 4.21
C ALA A 42 -7.72 -9.72 3.41
N GLY A 43 -8.39 -10.34 2.42
CA GLY A 43 -9.38 -9.64 1.59
C GLY A 43 -10.56 -9.05 2.40
N THR A 44 -10.79 -9.57 3.60
CA THR A 44 -11.78 -9.10 4.58
C THR A 44 -11.35 -7.85 5.36
N SER A 45 -10.07 -7.50 5.36
CA SER A 45 -9.58 -6.24 5.95
C SER A 45 -10.03 -5.06 5.09
N SER A 46 -10.20 -3.91 5.76
CA SER A 46 -10.50 -2.65 5.10
C SER A 46 -9.20 -1.93 4.72
N VAL A 47 -9.23 -1.10 3.69
CA VAL A 47 -8.06 -0.34 3.23
C VAL A 47 -7.43 0.48 4.36
N THR A 48 -8.25 1.14 5.19
CA THR A 48 -7.75 1.90 6.34
C THR A 48 -7.01 1.03 7.35
N ASP A 49 -7.54 -0.14 7.68
CA ASP A 49 -6.95 -1.09 8.64
C ASP A 49 -5.59 -1.59 8.15
N TRP A 50 -5.50 -1.93 6.87
CA TRP A 50 -4.25 -2.31 6.22
C TRP A 50 -3.23 -1.16 6.18
N LEU A 51 -3.68 0.04 5.83
CA LEU A 51 -2.81 1.22 5.82
C LEU A 51 -2.28 1.52 7.22
N ASP A 52 -3.13 1.49 8.24
CA ASP A 52 -2.74 1.83 9.62
C ASP A 52 -1.84 0.77 10.27
N GLY A 53 -2.17 -0.51 10.06
CA GLY A 53 -1.44 -1.61 10.66
C GLY A 53 -0.13 -1.98 9.96
N ARG A 54 -0.03 -1.78 8.63
CA ARG A 54 1.13 -2.22 7.85
C ARG A 54 1.91 -1.09 7.20
N VAL A 55 1.25 -0.11 6.59
CA VAL A 55 1.93 0.82 5.67
C VAL A 55 2.35 2.13 6.35
N ARG A 56 1.44 2.79 7.09
CA ARG A 56 1.70 4.00 7.87
C ARG A 56 2.92 3.90 8.80
N PRO A 57 3.15 2.80 9.56
CA PRO A 57 4.33 2.69 10.40
C PRO A 57 5.65 2.70 9.60
N LEU A 58 5.66 2.18 8.38
CA LEU A 58 6.86 2.14 7.52
C LEU A 58 7.19 3.50 6.91
N LEU A 59 6.17 4.34 6.73
CA LEU A 59 6.24 5.64 6.08
C LEU A 59 6.76 6.75 7.00
N GLY A 60 6.81 6.54 8.31
CA GLY A 60 7.31 7.53 9.27
C GLY A 60 6.56 8.87 9.22
N GLY A 61 5.26 8.84 8.91
CA GLY A 61 4.42 10.04 8.83
C GLY A 61 4.28 10.65 7.43
N LYS A 62 4.86 10.04 6.39
CA LYS A 62 4.59 10.44 4.99
C LYS A 62 3.15 10.16 4.58
N GLU A 63 2.60 11.02 3.73
CA GLU A 63 1.27 10.82 3.17
C GLU A 63 1.25 9.70 2.13
N ILE A 64 0.18 8.93 2.10
CA ILE A 64 -0.04 7.83 1.16
C ILE A 64 -1.45 7.91 0.57
N VAL A 65 -1.54 7.65 -0.73
CA VAL A 65 -2.77 7.62 -1.50
C VAL A 65 -2.89 6.23 -2.12
N VAL A 66 -4.01 5.55 -1.86
CA VAL A 66 -4.35 4.30 -2.55
C VAL A 66 -5.10 4.64 -3.83
N ILE A 67 -4.76 4.01 -4.94
CA ILE A 67 -5.38 4.25 -6.26
C ILE A 67 -6.15 2.99 -6.64
N ASN A 68 -7.47 3.06 -6.79
CA ASN A 68 -8.26 1.93 -7.28
C ASN A 68 -8.22 1.81 -8.83
N GLY A 69 -8.76 0.74 -9.40
CA GLY A 69 -8.82 0.56 -10.86
C GLY A 69 -9.68 1.59 -11.62
N GLY A 70 -10.41 2.45 -10.91
CA GLY A 70 -11.08 3.63 -11.46
C GLY A 70 -10.29 4.93 -11.32
N TYR A 71 -8.97 4.86 -11.08
CA TYR A 71 -8.08 6.00 -10.83
C TYR A 71 -8.53 6.93 -9.69
N SER A 72 -9.33 6.41 -8.77
CA SER A 72 -9.89 7.17 -7.64
C SER A 72 -9.40 6.60 -6.32
N SER A 73 -9.34 7.45 -5.30
CA SER A 73 -9.04 6.99 -3.94
C SER A 73 -10.25 6.22 -3.39
N PRO A 74 -10.13 4.91 -3.10
CA PRO A 74 -11.22 4.14 -2.54
C PRO A 74 -11.58 4.69 -1.15
N HIS A 75 -12.86 4.60 -0.79
CA HIS A 75 -13.27 4.95 0.57
C HIS A 75 -12.54 4.03 1.56
N GLY A 76 -12.03 4.56 2.68
CA GLY A 76 -11.17 3.79 3.59
C GLY A 76 -11.80 2.50 4.16
N ARG A 77 -13.14 2.42 4.17
CA ARG A 77 -13.91 1.24 4.60
C ARG A 77 -13.97 0.13 3.53
N THR A 78 -13.62 0.43 2.28
CA THR A 78 -13.60 -0.54 1.18
C THR A 78 -12.72 -1.72 1.54
N LYS A 79 -13.21 -2.92 1.21
CA LYS A 79 -12.49 -4.17 1.45
C LYS A 79 -11.39 -4.35 0.42
N LEU A 80 -10.26 -4.89 0.85
CA LEU A 80 -9.13 -5.16 -0.05
C LEU A 80 -9.54 -6.08 -1.20
N ASN A 81 -10.44 -7.04 -0.96
CA ASN A 81 -10.96 -7.90 -2.02
C ASN A 81 -11.69 -7.10 -3.12
N THR A 82 -12.56 -6.16 -2.73
CA THR A 82 -13.28 -5.29 -3.66
C THR A 82 -12.33 -4.35 -4.40
N LEU A 83 -11.28 -3.87 -3.73
CA LEU A 83 -10.27 -3.03 -4.34
C LEU A 83 -9.51 -3.79 -5.44
N ARG A 84 -9.09 -5.02 -5.16
CA ARG A 84 -8.36 -5.90 -6.09
C ARG A 84 -9.19 -6.23 -7.34
N SER A 85 -10.44 -6.65 -7.17
CA SER A 85 -11.36 -6.86 -8.31
C SER A 85 -11.62 -5.59 -9.13
N GLY A 86 -11.36 -4.41 -8.56
CA GLY A 86 -11.47 -3.15 -9.31
C GLY A 86 -10.42 -3.00 -10.42
N TYR A 87 -9.27 -3.69 -10.33
CA TYR A 87 -8.20 -3.63 -11.33
C TYR A 87 -8.37 -4.62 -12.48
N GLU A 88 -9.15 -5.69 -12.31
CA GLU A 88 -9.38 -6.75 -13.31
C GLU A 88 -10.32 -6.33 -14.46
N LYS A 89 -10.39 -5.03 -14.78
CA LYS A 89 -11.38 -4.48 -15.73
C LYS A 89 -10.82 -4.25 -17.13
#